data_AF-A0AAU3TKL8-F1
#
_entry.id   AF-A0AAU3TKL8-F1
#
_cell.length_a   1.000
_cell.length_b   1.000
_cell.length_c   1.000
_cell.angle_alpha   90.00
_cell.angle_beta   90.00
_cell.angle_gamma   90.00
#
_symmetry.space_group_name_H-M   'P 1'
#
loop_
_entity.id
_entity.type
_entity.pdbx_description
1 polymer ?
#
loop_
_entity_poly.entity_id
_entity_poly.type
_entity_poly.pdbx_seq_one_letter_code
_entity_poly.pdbx_strand_id
1 'polypeptide(L)'
;MDISRNGVEVIQYYPMADHPPATVDYARDGAYLCGFGLAEEDDRWGQQPDLLLPELVAARILQPDGSKDASAPYEPYTITYKRTLSVIETRFGLSLPRTCLAEGRLPAYAVRGTPDMRTRREPDYYEIRAWATANGMTYTDNGTCVPPEIRKAFQRASYRQDL
;
A
#
# COMPACT_ATOMS: atom_id res chain seq x y z
N MET A 1 1.92 8.66 3.62
CA MET A 1 0.96 7.65 3.09
C MET A 1 -0.20 7.57 4.05
N ASP A 2 -1.26 8.36 3.87
CA ASP A 2 -2.39 8.32 4.83
C ASP A 2 -3.19 7.01 4.73
N ILE A 3 -3.19 6.38 3.55
CA ILE A 3 -3.93 5.14 3.27
C ILE A 3 -3.33 3.92 4.00
N SER A 4 -2.04 3.93 4.35
CA SER A 4 -1.39 2.79 5.03
C SER A 4 -1.42 2.86 6.57
N ARG A 5 -2.17 3.79 7.18
CA ARG A 5 -2.22 3.91 8.65
C ARG A 5 -2.94 2.72 9.31
N ASN A 6 -2.73 2.55 10.62
CA ASN A 6 -3.48 1.60 11.47
C ASN A 6 -3.37 0.12 11.06
N GLY A 7 -2.15 -0.36 10.81
CA GLY A 7 -1.88 -1.76 10.46
C GLY A 7 -2.12 -2.11 9.00
N VAL A 8 -2.45 -1.13 8.15
CA VAL A 8 -2.74 -1.35 6.73
C VAL A 8 -1.45 -1.44 5.92
N GLU A 9 -1.35 -2.49 5.11
CA GLU A 9 -0.32 -2.68 4.10
C GLU A 9 -0.84 -2.21 2.74
N VAL A 10 -0.09 -1.34 2.07
CA VAL A 10 -0.39 -0.83 0.73
C VAL A 10 0.73 -1.23 -0.20
N ILE A 11 0.37 -1.95 -1.27
CA ILE A 11 1.25 -2.22 -2.40
C ILE A 11 0.66 -1.50 -3.59
N GLN A 12 1.42 -0.59 -4.18
CA GLN A 12 1.01 0.13 -5.38
C GLN A 12 1.89 -0.33 -6.53
N TYR A 13 1.25 -0.83 -7.59
CA TYR A 13 1.90 -1.11 -8.86
C TYR A 13 1.49 -0.04 -9.86
N TYR A 14 2.47 0.61 -10.50
CA TYR A 14 2.24 1.67 -11.47
C TYR A 14 2.88 1.28 -12.81
N PRO A 15 2.09 0.96 -13.86
CA PRO A 15 2.61 0.38 -15.10
C PRO A 15 3.48 1.31 -15.97
N MET A 16 3.54 2.62 -15.67
CA MET A 16 4.33 3.65 -16.37
C MET A 16 4.38 3.49 -17.90
N ALA A 17 3.24 3.38 -18.57
CA ALA A 17 3.19 3.07 -20.01
C ALA A 17 3.95 4.08 -20.90
N ASP A 18 3.93 5.36 -20.53
CA ASP A 18 4.60 6.44 -21.28
C ASP A 18 6.07 6.63 -20.87
N HIS A 19 6.47 6.12 -19.69
CA HIS A 19 7.78 6.32 -19.08
C HIS A 19 8.24 5.08 -18.30
N PRO A 20 8.48 3.93 -18.97
CA PRO A 20 8.94 2.72 -18.30
C PRO A 20 10.25 2.94 -17.52
N PRO A 21 10.54 2.12 -16.49
CA PRO A 21 9.84 0.87 -16.14
C PRO A 21 8.58 1.05 -15.28
N ALA A 22 7.74 0.02 -15.20
CA ALA A 22 6.69 0.00 -14.18
C ALA A 22 7.30 0.03 -12.77
N THR A 23 6.66 0.68 -11.80
CA THR A 23 7.16 0.74 -10.42
C THR A 23 6.28 -0.05 -9.45
N VAL A 24 6.91 -0.53 -8.39
CA VAL A 24 6.22 -1.05 -7.22
C VAL A 24 6.64 -0.26 -6.00
N ASP A 25 5.65 0.16 -5.22
CA ASP A 25 5.81 0.87 -3.96
C ASP A 25 5.11 0.10 -2.84
N TYR A 26 5.75 0.05 -1.67
CA TYR A 26 5.22 -0.57 -0.47
C TYR A 26 5.23 0.40 0.71
N ALA A 27 4.08 0.50 1.36
CA ALA A 27 3.88 1.32 2.54
C ALA A 27 3.10 0.56 3.62
N ARG A 28 3.43 0.81 4.88
CA ARG A 28 2.75 0.23 6.03
C ARG A 28 2.81 1.19 7.21
N ASP A 29 1.74 1.22 8.00
CA ASP A 29 1.63 2.03 9.23
C ASP A 29 1.93 3.53 9.00
N GLY A 30 1.49 4.05 7.85
CA GLY A 30 1.70 5.44 7.44
C GLY A 30 3.09 5.74 6.85
N ALA A 31 4.02 4.79 6.93
CA ALA A 31 5.39 4.92 6.45
C ALA A 31 5.55 4.34 5.04
N TYR A 32 6.32 5.04 4.21
CA TYR A 32 6.78 4.54 2.92
C TYR A 32 8.04 3.70 3.15
N LEU A 33 7.97 2.39 2.90
CA LEU A 33 9.01 1.45 3.32
C LEU A 33 10.00 1.16 2.20
N CYS A 34 9.53 0.69 1.04
CA CYS A 34 10.41 0.41 -0.08
C CYS A 34 9.71 0.59 -1.44
N GLY A 35 10.50 0.84 -2.48
CA GLY A 35 10.06 0.75 -3.86
C GLY A 35 11.21 0.60 -4.83
N PHE A 36 10.89 0.18 -6.05
CA PHE A 36 11.83 0.03 -7.16
C PHE A 36 11.08 -0.03 -8.51
N GLY A 37 11.81 0.25 -9.59
CA GLY A 37 11.36 -0.02 -10.95
C GLY A 37 11.54 -1.51 -11.29
N LEU A 38 10.63 -2.08 -12.07
CA LEU A 38 10.79 -3.43 -12.61
C LEU A 38 11.90 -3.42 -13.66
N ALA A 39 12.86 -4.34 -13.54
CA ALA A 39 14.16 -4.30 -14.20
C ALA A 39 15.10 -3.18 -13.72
N GLU A 40 14.80 -2.51 -12.61
CA GLU A 40 15.65 -1.57 -11.87
C GLU A 40 15.70 -1.96 -10.38
N GLU A 41 15.58 -3.27 -10.09
CA GLU A 41 15.49 -3.77 -8.72
C GLU A 41 16.76 -3.52 -7.90
N ASP A 42 17.89 -3.16 -8.53
CA ASP A 42 19.14 -2.72 -7.88
C ASP A 42 19.12 -1.26 -7.42
N ASP A 43 18.24 -0.43 -7.99
CA ASP A 43 18.00 0.96 -7.57
C ASP A 43 16.75 1.03 -6.70
N ARG A 44 16.90 0.65 -5.43
CA ARG A 44 15.80 0.59 -4.44
C ARG A 44 15.78 1.85 -3.59
N TRP A 45 14.59 2.36 -3.31
CA TRP A 45 14.40 3.55 -2.49
C TRP A 45 13.43 3.31 -1.34
N GLY A 46 13.39 4.23 -0.38
CA GLY A 46 12.50 4.19 0.79
C GLY A 46 13.23 4.15 2.12
N GLN A 47 12.47 4.01 3.22
CA GLN A 47 13.04 3.95 4.58
C GLN A 47 13.76 2.62 4.85
N GLN A 48 13.36 1.56 4.15
CA GLN A 48 13.91 0.21 4.24
C GLN A 48 14.09 -0.32 2.81
N PRO A 49 15.02 0.24 2.01
CA PRO A 49 15.14 -0.08 0.59
C PRO A 49 15.43 -1.56 0.34
N ASP A 50 16.12 -2.24 1.27
CA ASP A 50 16.45 -3.66 1.16
C ASP A 50 15.40 -4.61 1.79
N LEU A 51 14.21 -4.12 2.12
CA LEU A 51 13.17 -4.92 2.76
C LEU A 51 12.79 -6.17 1.95
N LEU A 52 12.84 -6.07 0.61
CA LEU A 52 12.53 -7.17 -0.31
C LEU A 52 13.78 -7.84 -0.89
N LEU A 53 14.98 -7.43 -0.48
CA LEU A 53 16.23 -7.98 -0.99
C LEU A 53 16.32 -9.50 -0.82
N PRO A 54 15.98 -10.11 0.33
CA PRO A 54 16.05 -11.56 0.50
C PRO A 54 15.22 -12.33 -0.54
N GLU A 55 14.02 -11.87 -0.83
CA GLU A 55 13.12 -12.47 -1.80
C GLU A 55 13.58 -12.25 -3.25
N LEU A 56 14.11 -11.06 -3.56
CA LEU A 56 14.70 -10.75 -4.87
C LEU A 56 15.95 -11.61 -5.15
N VAL A 57 16.78 -11.85 -4.14
CA VAL A 57 17.93 -12.76 -4.21
C VAL A 57 17.47 -14.21 -4.38
N ALA A 58 16.49 -14.66 -3.60
CA ALA A 58 15.93 -16.01 -3.71
C ALA A 58 15.35 -16.29 -5.11
N ALA A 59 14.77 -15.28 -5.74
CA ALA A 59 14.24 -15.34 -7.12
C ALA A 59 15.32 -15.16 -8.22
N ARG A 60 16.59 -15.00 -7.83
CA ARG A 60 17.72 -14.74 -8.73
C ARG A 60 17.53 -13.50 -9.61
N ILE A 61 16.86 -12.49 -9.07
CA ILE A 61 16.73 -11.17 -9.71
C ILE A 61 17.96 -10.34 -9.37
N LEU A 62 18.42 -10.43 -8.12
CA LEU A 62 19.63 -9.78 -7.63
C LEU A 62 20.63 -10.79 -7.09
N GLN A 63 21.88 -10.35 -7.06
CA GLN A 63 22.98 -11.03 -6.36
C GLN A 63 22.86 -10.80 -4.85
N PRO A 64 23.53 -11.62 -4.00
CA PRO A 64 23.48 -11.48 -2.55
C PRO A 64 23.90 -10.10 -2.00
N ASP A 65 24.69 -9.34 -2.77
CA ASP A 65 25.09 -7.97 -2.44
C ASP A 65 24.05 -6.91 -2.89
N GLY A 66 22.94 -7.33 -3.48
CA GLY A 66 21.86 -6.46 -3.97
C GLY A 66 22.12 -5.82 -5.32
N SER A 67 23.21 -6.19 -6.00
CA SER A 67 23.50 -5.76 -7.37
C SER A 67 22.84 -6.66 -8.42
N LYS A 68 22.70 -6.16 -9.64
CA LYS A 68 22.43 -7.00 -10.81
C LYS A 68 23.70 -7.69 -11.28
N ASP A 69 23.53 -8.90 -11.80
CA ASP A 69 24.62 -9.61 -12.45
C ASP A 69 24.90 -9.03 -13.83
N ALA A 70 25.92 -8.16 -13.92
CA ALA A 70 26.36 -7.58 -15.19
C ALA A 70 26.95 -8.63 -16.17
N SER A 71 27.30 -9.83 -15.68
CA SER A 71 27.84 -10.92 -16.48
C SER A 71 26.78 -11.94 -16.94
N ALA A 72 25.54 -11.80 -16.46
CA ALA A 72 24.46 -12.70 -16.84
C ALA A 72 24.16 -12.59 -18.34
N PRO A 73 23.84 -13.72 -19.00
CA PRO A 73 23.38 -13.70 -20.38
C PRO A 73 22.11 -12.86 -20.48
N TYR A 74 21.95 -12.16 -21.62
CA TYR A 74 20.76 -11.36 -21.88
C TYR A 74 19.49 -12.19 -21.67
N GLU A 75 18.69 -11.78 -20.70
CA GLU A 75 17.37 -12.33 -20.47
C GLU A 75 16.31 -11.36 -21.01
N PRO A 76 15.29 -11.85 -21.74
CA PRO A 76 14.18 -11.00 -22.12
C PRO A 76 13.56 -10.35 -20.89
N TYR A 77 13.35 -9.02 -20.96
CA TYR A 77 12.72 -8.22 -19.92
C TYR A 77 11.45 -8.88 -19.34
N THR A 78 10.63 -9.51 -20.20
CA THR A 78 9.40 -10.18 -19.79
C THR A 78 9.59 -11.33 -18.80
N ILE A 79 10.77 -11.94 -18.73
CA ILE A 79 11.07 -13.03 -17.80
C ILE A 79 11.44 -12.48 -16.43
N THR A 80 12.40 -11.55 -16.34
CA THR A 80 12.77 -10.88 -15.09
C THR A 80 11.55 -10.17 -14.49
N TYR A 81 10.79 -9.46 -15.33
CA TYR A 81 9.54 -8.82 -14.95
C TYR A 81 8.53 -9.77 -14.29
N LYS A 82 8.31 -10.96 -14.86
CA LYS A 82 7.42 -11.98 -14.28
C LYS A 82 7.95 -12.52 -12.96
N ARG A 83 9.27 -12.68 -12.82
CA ARG A 83 9.91 -13.11 -11.58
C ARG A 83 9.72 -12.06 -10.48
N THR A 84 9.93 -10.79 -10.79
CA THR A 84 9.70 -9.68 -9.86
C THR A 84 8.25 -9.61 -9.42
N LEU A 85 7.28 -9.69 -10.35
CA LEU A 85 5.87 -9.74 -9.99
C LEU A 85 5.53 -10.96 -9.12
N SER A 86 6.11 -12.13 -9.41
CA SER A 86 5.90 -13.34 -8.62
C SER A 86 6.42 -13.21 -7.18
N VAL A 87 7.53 -12.49 -6.98
CA VAL A 87 8.04 -12.12 -5.64
C VAL A 87 7.03 -11.26 -4.91
N ILE A 88 6.52 -10.20 -5.54
CA ILE A 88 5.52 -9.30 -4.95
C ILE A 88 4.23 -10.07 -4.61
N GLU A 89 3.72 -10.87 -5.56
CA GLU A 89 2.52 -11.68 -5.35
C GLU A 89 2.66 -12.64 -4.18
N THR A 90 3.80 -13.32 -4.08
CA THR A 90 4.08 -14.28 -3.00
C THR A 90 4.25 -13.57 -1.65
N ARG A 91 5.03 -12.49 -1.61
CA ARG A 91 5.36 -11.76 -0.39
C ARG A 91 4.14 -11.17 0.31
N PHE A 92 3.21 -10.67 -0.49
CA PHE A 92 2.01 -9.99 0.00
C PHE A 92 0.74 -10.84 -0.08
N GLY A 93 0.83 -12.05 -0.65
CA GLY A 93 -0.31 -12.95 -0.82
C GLY A 93 -1.37 -12.38 -1.78
N LEU A 94 -0.93 -11.79 -2.89
CA LEU A 94 -1.79 -11.15 -3.90
C LEU A 94 -2.27 -12.13 -4.99
N SER A 95 -1.77 -13.36 -4.98
CA SER A 95 -2.20 -14.39 -5.93
C SER A 95 -3.68 -14.72 -5.73
N LEU A 96 -4.50 -14.44 -6.74
CA LEU A 96 -5.89 -14.89 -6.76
C LEU A 96 -5.94 -16.41 -6.98
N PRO A 97 -6.78 -17.15 -6.23
CA PRO A 97 -7.04 -18.55 -6.53
C PRO A 97 -7.52 -18.68 -7.98
N ARG A 98 -6.99 -19.69 -8.69
CA ARG A 98 -7.26 -19.92 -10.10
C ARG A 98 -8.77 -20.09 -10.40
N THR A 99 -9.53 -20.58 -9.43
CA THR A 99 -11.00 -20.70 -9.46
C THR A 99 -11.70 -19.33 -9.51
N CYS A 100 -11.16 -18.31 -8.85
CA CYS A 100 -11.68 -16.93 -8.90
C CYS A 100 -11.51 -16.30 -10.30
N LEU A 101 -10.54 -16.76 -11.09
CA LEU A 101 -10.30 -16.31 -12.46
C LEU A 101 -11.13 -17.08 -13.50
N ALA A 102 -11.40 -18.37 -13.26
CA ALA A 102 -12.04 -19.26 -14.23
C ALA A 102 -13.57 -19.18 -14.23
N GLU A 103 -14.20 -18.93 -13.07
CA GLU A 103 -15.64 -19.15 -12.88
C GLU A 103 -16.40 -17.89 -12.37
N GLY A 104 -15.73 -16.75 -12.27
CA GLY A 104 -16.31 -15.52 -11.69
C GLY A 104 -16.15 -14.27 -12.56
N ARG A 105 -17.00 -13.27 -12.31
CA ARG A 105 -16.68 -11.88 -12.70
C ARG A 105 -15.40 -11.48 -11.94
N LEU A 106 -14.37 -11.05 -12.67
CA LEU A 106 -13.13 -10.59 -12.06
C LEU A 106 -13.44 -9.52 -11.01
N PRO A 107 -13.00 -9.70 -9.75
CA PRO A 107 -13.25 -8.73 -8.71
C PRO A 107 -12.53 -7.42 -9.06
N ALA A 108 -13.25 -6.29 -9.02
CA ALA A 108 -12.66 -4.97 -9.22
C ALA A 108 -11.63 -4.61 -8.14
N TYR A 109 -11.69 -5.29 -6.99
CA TYR A 109 -10.74 -5.22 -5.89
C TYR A 109 -10.75 -6.55 -5.11
N ALA A 110 -9.59 -7.00 -4.66
CA ALA A 110 -9.46 -8.13 -3.73
C ALA A 110 -8.93 -7.59 -2.40
N VAL A 111 -9.59 -7.95 -1.29
CA VAL A 111 -9.12 -7.61 0.05
C VAL A 111 -8.67 -8.88 0.74
N ARG A 112 -7.44 -8.90 1.24
CA ARG A 112 -6.96 -9.97 2.12
C ARG A 112 -7.29 -9.58 3.56
N GLY A 113 -8.10 -10.40 4.22
CA GLY A 113 -8.62 -10.14 5.57
C GLY A 113 -10.10 -9.77 5.56
N THR A 114 -10.65 -9.49 6.74
CA THR A 114 -12.01 -8.97 6.87
C THR A 114 -11.90 -7.46 7.07
N PRO A 115 -11.99 -6.64 6.02
CA PRO A 115 -12.22 -5.22 6.23
C PRO A 115 -13.52 -5.10 7.04
N ASP A 116 -13.52 -4.31 8.11
CA ASP A 116 -14.79 -3.95 8.75
C ASP A 116 -15.58 -3.08 7.76
N MET A 117 -16.36 -3.75 6.93
CA MET A 117 -17.28 -3.15 5.98
C MET A 117 -18.67 -2.94 6.61
N ARG A 118 -18.85 -3.36 7.87
CA ARG A 118 -20.12 -3.18 8.60
C ARG A 118 -20.20 -1.77 9.17
N THR A 119 -19.07 -1.16 9.48
CA THR A 119 -19.01 0.25 9.82
C THR A 119 -18.39 1.03 8.65
N ARG A 120 -19.24 1.60 7.80
CA ARG A 120 -18.81 2.61 6.79
C ARG A 120 -18.35 3.92 7.45
N ARG A 121 -18.14 3.91 8.77
CA ARG A 121 -17.93 5.04 9.67
C ARG A 121 -16.70 4.73 10.50
N GLU A 122 -15.85 5.72 10.66
CA GLU A 122 -14.72 5.65 11.57
C GLU A 122 -15.22 5.41 13.01
N PRO A 123 -14.49 4.66 13.86
CA PRO A 123 -14.96 4.29 15.21
C PRO A 123 -15.35 5.48 16.08
N ASP A 124 -14.71 6.62 15.87
CA ASP A 124 -14.87 7.89 16.58
C ASP A 124 -15.83 8.86 15.87
N TYR A 125 -16.49 8.44 14.79
CA TYR A 125 -17.35 9.30 13.98
C TYR A 125 -18.44 10.00 14.79
N TYR A 126 -19.13 9.27 15.68
CA TYR A 126 -20.23 9.84 16.48
C TYR A 126 -19.72 10.80 17.55
N GLU A 127 -18.55 10.52 18.11
CA GLU A 127 -17.91 11.36 19.11
C GLU A 127 -17.49 12.71 18.50
N ILE A 128 -16.81 12.67 17.35
CA ILE A 128 -16.38 13.88 16.65
C ILE A 128 -17.58 14.67 16.14
N ARG A 129 -18.65 14.00 15.67
CA ARG A 129 -19.89 14.67 15.24
C ARG A 129 -20.59 15.38 16.40
N ALA A 130 -20.69 14.72 17.56
CA ALA A 130 -21.27 15.32 18.76
C ALA A 130 -20.46 16.55 19.21
N TRP A 131 -19.13 16.43 19.24
CA TRP A 131 -18.23 17.54 19.56
C TRP A 131 -18.35 18.69 18.55
N ALA A 132 -18.37 18.40 17.25
CA ALA A 132 -18.49 19.41 16.20
C ALA A 132 -19.82 20.18 16.32
N THR A 133 -20.91 19.47 16.61
CA THR A 133 -22.23 20.07 16.85
C THR A 133 -22.20 20.98 18.08
N ALA A 134 -21.61 20.50 19.19
CA ALA A 134 -21.47 21.28 20.42
C ALA A 134 -20.61 22.54 20.25
N ASN A 135 -19.66 22.53 19.32
CA ASN A 135 -18.77 23.66 19.02
C ASN A 135 -19.24 24.53 17.84
N GLY A 136 -20.48 24.33 17.36
CA GLY A 136 -21.07 25.14 16.29
C GLY A 136 -20.40 24.97 14.91
N MET A 137 -19.69 23.86 14.70
CA MET A 137 -18.98 23.58 13.45
C MET A 137 -19.95 23.05 12.40
N THR A 138 -20.04 23.73 11.25
CA THR A 138 -20.89 23.31 10.13
C THR A 138 -20.05 22.65 9.03
N TYR A 139 -20.43 21.45 8.61
CA TYR A 139 -19.84 20.75 7.46
C TYR A 139 -20.88 19.87 6.77
N THR A 140 -20.63 19.50 5.52
CA THR A 140 -21.49 18.56 4.78
C THR A 140 -21.26 17.15 5.33
N ASP A 141 -22.22 16.66 6.10
CA ASP A 141 -22.18 15.31 6.67
C ASP A 141 -22.72 14.30 5.65
N ASN A 142 -21.81 13.53 5.06
CA ASN A 142 -22.10 12.43 4.15
C ASN A 142 -22.25 11.08 4.88
N GLY A 143 -22.25 11.09 6.22
CA GLY A 143 -22.61 9.92 7.03
C GLY A 143 -21.53 8.84 7.14
N THR A 144 -20.34 9.08 6.57
CA THR A 144 -19.27 8.07 6.44
C THR A 144 -17.91 8.55 6.90
N CYS A 145 -17.56 9.82 6.64
CA CYS A 145 -16.24 10.37 6.97
C CYS A 145 -16.39 11.74 7.63
N VAL A 146 -15.54 12.01 8.62
CA VAL A 146 -15.39 13.36 9.19
C VAL A 146 -14.37 14.12 8.36
N PRO A 147 -14.65 15.36 7.91
CA PRO A 147 -13.67 16.16 7.19
C PRO A 147 -12.36 16.33 7.99
N PRO A 148 -11.17 16.25 7.35
CA PRO A 148 -9.88 16.30 8.05
C PRO A 148 -9.71 17.51 8.98
N GLU A 149 -10.27 18.66 8.61
CA GLU A 149 -10.18 19.90 9.40
C GLU A 149 -10.98 19.82 10.72
N ILE A 150 -12.14 19.16 10.71
CA ILE A 150 -12.95 18.93 11.92
C ILE A 150 -12.23 17.96 12.86
N ARG A 151 -11.61 16.92 12.30
CA ARG A 151 -10.82 15.93 13.03
C ARG A 151 -9.59 16.56 13.71
N LYS A 152 -8.83 17.38 13.00
CA LYS A 152 -7.69 18.13 13.58
C LYS A 152 -8.14 19.04 14.72
N ALA A 153 -9.29 19.70 14.56
CA ALA A 153 -9.84 20.59 15.59
C ALA A 153 -10.29 19.81 16.85
N PHE A 154 -10.94 18.66 16.67
CA PHE A 154 -11.30 17.74 17.75
C PHE A 154 -10.06 17.28 18.53
N GLN A 155 -9.04 16.76 17.82
CA GLN A 155 -7.79 16.31 18.44
C GLN A 155 -7.13 17.42 19.25
N ARG A 156 -7.03 18.63 18.70
CA ARG A 156 -6.47 19.80 19.41
C ARG A 156 -7.25 20.17 20.67
N ALA A 157 -8.57 19.99 20.66
CA ALA A 157 -9.41 20.27 21.82
C ALA A 157 -9.27 19.19 22.89
N SER A 158 -9.24 17.91 22.51
CA SER A 158 -9.05 16.78 23.43
C SER A 158 -7.68 16.86 24.13
N TYR A 159 -6.60 17.17 23.42
CA TYR A 159 -5.26 17.33 24.02
C TYR A 159 -5.12 18.55 24.95
N ARG A 160 -6.04 19.52 24.91
CA ARG A 160 -6.03 20.68 25.82
C ARG A 160 -6.78 20.44 27.12
N GLN A 161 -7.57 19.37 27.22
CA GLN A 161 -8.31 19.02 28.44
C GLN A 161 -7.48 18.13 29.39
N ASP A 162 -6.33 17.64 28.93
CA ASP A 162 -5.39 16.80 29.70
C ASP A 162 -4.19 17.59 30.29
N LEU A 163 -4.26 18.92 30.31
CA LEU A 163 -3.30 19.85 30.94
C LEU A 163 -4.02 20.74 31.96
#